data_AF-A0A971GDI0-F1
#
_entry.id   AF-A0A971GDI0-F1
#
_cell.length_a   1.000
_cell.length_b   1.000
_cell.length_c   1.000
_cell.angle_alpha   90.00
_cell.angle_beta   90.00
_cell.angle_gamma   90.00
#
_symmetry.space_group_name_H-M   'P 1'
#
loop_
_entity.id
_entity.type
_entity.pdbx_description
1 polymer ?
#
loop_
_entity_poly.entity_id
_entity_poly.type
_entity_poly.pdbx_seq_one_letter_code
_entity_poly.pdbx_strand_id
1 'polypeptide(L)'
;MYQNYKTEQYNFKCSVKKSILHCLQMLSELKPIQVADDNISQEDFYEGQKEFYEFVEKLYCLMLSDPDKFLISTNEYDTYIQSDKAKKKREKEHYTDAKESNLRNKFQQAIRFYSKFLYDIGIAAESINPADYSLVISKDKMLQIKDGMMSTHINKDNELRYKKIRELGIQIKEDNNFCIISSEKYPKMFFGLWVLCKAKESKYHYLNYLRVDYEGTKKESPDIQDILETLREEHQQIINELQKALPGNKVRMKIKPFNAITSRSKWKAEYRYKGKNILGFYAAPDNMMICIYFYSHLNIAYMSKRLQEENYDLYQWYKSKFPERLCKCRYNRRVQFGEEYQRICGFSNRAEIKNPTDQDLNNSIEVIKLFRDYR
;
A
#
# COMPACT_ATOMS: atom_id res chain seq x y z
N MET A 1 8.35 -18.65 10.85
CA MET A 1 9.17 -17.66 10.10
C MET A 1 8.35 -16.41 9.77
N TYR A 2 7.11 -16.54 9.27
CA TYR A 2 6.17 -15.45 8.96
C TYR A 2 5.88 -14.42 10.07
N GLN A 3 5.54 -14.90 11.28
CA GLN A 3 5.15 -14.03 12.39
C GLN A 3 6.26 -13.04 12.78
N ASN A 4 7.52 -13.40 12.55
CA ASN A 4 8.67 -12.55 12.84
C ASN A 4 8.70 -11.31 11.93
N TYR A 5 8.20 -11.40 10.68
CA TYR A 5 8.26 -10.31 9.70
C TYR A 5 7.04 -9.37 9.74
N LYS A 6 5.93 -9.80 10.37
CA LYS A 6 4.75 -8.93 10.60
C LYS A 6 5.06 -7.80 11.57
N THR A 7 5.96 -8.04 12.52
CA THR A 7 6.34 -7.09 13.59
C THR A 7 7.73 -6.51 13.41
N GLU A 8 8.52 -6.99 12.45
CA GLU A 8 9.85 -6.47 12.18
C GLU A 8 9.78 -5.03 11.66
N GLN A 9 10.44 -4.13 12.38
CA GLN A 9 10.66 -2.77 11.89
C GLN A 9 11.47 -2.81 10.57
N TYR A 10 11.34 -1.78 9.75
CA TYR A 10 12.15 -1.58 8.54
C TYR A 10 13.64 -1.31 8.87
N ASN A 11 14.31 -2.22 9.57
CA ASN A 11 15.71 -2.12 10.01
C ASN A 11 16.70 -2.49 8.91
N PHE A 12 16.21 -2.92 7.74
CA PHE A 12 17.07 -3.08 6.57
C PHE A 12 17.70 -1.74 6.20
N LYS A 13 19.00 -1.72 5.90
CA LYS A 13 19.61 -0.55 5.24
C LYS A 13 19.23 -0.50 3.75
N CYS A 14 18.93 -1.66 3.16
CA CYS A 14 18.64 -1.81 1.73
C CYS A 14 17.18 -1.42 1.37
N SER A 15 17.02 -0.49 0.42
CA SER A 15 15.71 -0.01 -0.05
C SER A 15 14.89 -1.08 -0.78
N VAL A 16 15.56 -2.01 -1.47
CA VAL A 16 14.91 -3.14 -2.14
C VAL A 16 14.29 -4.09 -1.12
N LYS A 17 15.05 -4.49 -0.10
CA LYS A 17 14.53 -5.35 0.98
C LYS A 17 13.37 -4.71 1.73
N LYS A 18 13.41 -3.39 1.97
CA LYS A 18 12.25 -2.65 2.51
C LYS A 18 11.02 -2.76 1.60
N SER A 19 11.22 -2.67 0.29
CA SER A 19 10.13 -2.73 -0.68
C SER A 19 9.49 -4.13 -0.75
N ILE A 20 10.31 -5.18 -0.66
CA ILE A 20 9.84 -6.58 -0.60
C ILE A 20 9.11 -6.84 0.73
N LEU A 21 9.71 -6.43 1.86
CA LEU A 21 9.08 -6.54 3.18
C LEU A 21 7.72 -5.84 3.20
N HIS A 22 7.61 -4.67 2.59
CA HIS A 22 6.32 -3.98 2.48
C HIS A 22 5.27 -4.81 1.75
N CYS A 23 5.63 -5.47 0.64
CA CYS A 23 4.71 -6.36 -0.08
C CYS A 23 4.26 -7.54 0.81
N LEU A 24 5.21 -8.16 1.52
CA LEU A 24 4.91 -9.25 2.47
C LEU A 24 4.00 -8.79 3.62
N GLN A 25 4.24 -7.60 4.17
CA GLN A 25 3.43 -7.02 5.25
C GLN A 25 2.04 -6.57 4.78
N MET A 26 1.83 -6.37 3.47
CA MET A 26 0.53 -5.99 2.91
C MET A 26 -0.42 -7.16 2.75
N LEU A 27 0.07 -8.41 2.80
CA LEU A 27 -0.79 -9.59 2.80
C LEU A 27 -1.85 -9.48 3.89
N SER A 28 -3.09 -9.81 3.54
CA SER A 28 -4.18 -9.93 4.51
C SER A 28 -3.92 -11.09 5.45
N GLU A 29 -4.67 -11.16 6.53
CA GLU A 29 -4.69 -12.40 7.32
C GLU A 29 -5.40 -13.49 6.51
N LEU A 30 -4.89 -14.73 6.57
CA LEU A 30 -5.59 -15.87 6.01
C LEU A 30 -6.80 -16.18 6.90
N LYS A 31 -7.98 -15.77 6.43
CA LYS A 31 -9.27 -16.08 7.07
C LYS A 31 -10.04 -17.02 6.14
N PRO A 32 -10.50 -18.18 6.64
CA PRO A 32 -11.36 -19.05 5.85
C PRO A 32 -12.62 -18.28 5.46
N ILE A 33 -12.90 -18.18 4.16
CA ILE A 33 -14.15 -17.61 3.67
C ILE A 33 -14.97 -18.67 2.94
N GLN A 34 -16.29 -18.51 2.98
CA GLN A 34 -17.21 -19.31 2.16
C GLN A 34 -17.38 -18.69 0.78
N VAL A 35 -17.41 -19.53 -0.26
CA VAL A 35 -17.88 -19.12 -1.60
C VAL A 35 -19.38 -19.33 -1.67
N ALA A 36 -20.09 -18.40 -2.29
CA ALA A 36 -21.53 -18.49 -2.52
C ALA A 36 -21.93 -19.42 -3.69
N ASP A 37 -20.96 -20.08 -4.34
CA ASP A 37 -21.21 -21.00 -5.46
C ASP A 37 -21.31 -22.44 -4.93
N ASP A 38 -22.52 -23.00 -5.00
CA ASP A 38 -22.82 -24.36 -4.53
C ASP A 38 -22.09 -25.46 -5.33
N ASN A 39 -21.53 -25.13 -6.50
CA ASN A 39 -20.74 -26.08 -7.30
C ASN A 39 -19.28 -26.15 -6.84
N ILE A 40 -18.87 -25.31 -5.89
CA ILE A 40 -17.52 -25.28 -5.33
C ILE A 40 -17.51 -25.99 -3.98
N SER A 41 -16.73 -27.06 -3.90
CA SER A 41 -16.37 -27.71 -2.64
C SER A 41 -15.68 -26.69 -1.71
N GLN A 42 -16.30 -26.42 -0.56
CA GLN A 42 -15.78 -25.46 0.41
C GLN A 42 -14.44 -25.92 1.01
N GLU A 43 -14.24 -27.24 1.12
CA GLU A 43 -12.98 -27.83 1.58
C GLU A 43 -11.86 -27.59 0.56
N ASP A 44 -12.10 -27.94 -0.71
CA ASP A 44 -11.12 -27.72 -1.78
C ASP A 44 -10.80 -26.24 -1.96
N PHE A 45 -11.81 -25.38 -1.79
CA PHE A 45 -11.61 -23.94 -1.84
C PHE A 45 -10.76 -23.44 -0.68
N TYR A 46 -11.02 -23.89 0.54
CA TYR A 46 -10.21 -23.51 1.70
C TYR A 46 -8.75 -23.96 1.55
N GLU A 47 -8.53 -25.19 1.07
CA GLU A 47 -7.19 -25.67 0.77
C GLU A 47 -6.52 -24.85 -0.33
N GLY A 48 -7.24 -24.53 -1.41
CA GLY A 48 -6.73 -23.66 -2.47
C GLY A 48 -6.37 -22.25 -1.99
N GLN A 49 -7.19 -21.66 -1.10
CA GLN A 49 -6.89 -20.38 -0.44
C GLN A 49 -5.57 -20.46 0.33
N LYS A 50 -5.46 -21.48 1.19
CA LYS A 50 -4.30 -21.70 2.05
C LYS A 50 -3.03 -21.91 1.24
N GLU A 51 -3.07 -22.79 0.24
CA GLU A 51 -1.91 -23.09 -0.60
C GLU A 51 -1.46 -21.88 -1.43
N PHE A 52 -2.39 -21.11 -2.00
CA PHE A 52 -2.04 -19.89 -2.73
C PHE A 52 -1.41 -18.85 -1.81
N TYR A 53 -1.98 -18.67 -0.61
CA TYR A 53 -1.44 -17.79 0.40
C TYR A 53 -0.01 -18.18 0.81
N GLU A 54 0.20 -19.45 1.15
CA GLU A 54 1.52 -19.99 1.52
C GLU A 54 2.54 -19.84 0.39
N PHE A 55 2.11 -20.04 -0.87
CA PHE A 55 2.96 -19.82 -2.03
C PHE A 55 3.41 -18.36 -2.15
N VAL A 56 2.47 -17.40 -2.09
CA VAL A 56 2.77 -15.96 -2.21
C VAL A 56 3.65 -15.49 -1.05
N GLU A 57 3.36 -15.96 0.16
CA GLU A 57 4.15 -15.66 1.34
C GLU A 57 5.59 -16.17 1.18
N LYS A 58 5.74 -17.44 0.78
CA LYS A 58 7.04 -18.06 0.54
C LYS A 58 7.81 -17.33 -0.55
N LEU A 59 7.15 -16.92 -1.63
CA LEU A 59 7.74 -16.15 -2.71
C LEU A 59 8.40 -14.86 -2.19
N TYR A 60 7.68 -14.07 -1.41
CA TYR A 60 8.24 -12.83 -0.85
C TYR A 60 9.32 -13.09 0.21
N CYS A 61 9.18 -14.14 1.03
CA CYS A 61 10.24 -14.53 1.95
C CYS A 61 11.54 -14.88 1.21
N LEU A 62 11.46 -15.69 0.14
CA LEU A 62 12.62 -16.04 -0.68
C LEU A 62 13.24 -14.80 -1.35
N MET A 63 12.41 -13.90 -1.89
CA MET A 63 12.91 -12.64 -2.45
C MET A 63 13.59 -11.78 -1.38
N LEU A 64 13.08 -11.74 -0.15
CA LEU A 64 13.65 -10.94 0.93
C LEU A 64 15.00 -11.50 1.39
N SER A 65 15.11 -12.83 1.46
CA SER A 65 16.37 -13.52 1.78
C SER A 65 17.44 -13.25 0.73
N ASP A 66 17.12 -13.48 -0.55
CA ASP A 66 18.05 -13.37 -1.67
C ASP A 66 17.38 -12.71 -2.91
N PRO A 67 17.34 -11.37 -2.97
CA PRO A 67 16.71 -10.67 -4.09
C PRO A 67 17.41 -10.89 -5.44
N ASP A 68 18.71 -11.14 -5.45
CA ASP A 68 19.50 -11.31 -6.67
C ASP A 68 19.13 -12.61 -7.40
N LYS A 69 18.76 -13.67 -6.66
CA LYS A 69 18.16 -14.90 -7.24
C LYS A 69 16.89 -14.62 -8.05
N PHE A 70 16.18 -13.55 -7.73
CA PHE A 70 14.99 -13.09 -8.45
C PHE A 70 15.30 -11.94 -9.41
N LEU A 71 16.58 -11.71 -9.72
CA LEU A 71 17.04 -10.67 -10.64
C LEU A 71 16.63 -9.27 -10.15
N ILE A 72 16.64 -9.03 -8.84
CA ILE A 72 16.29 -7.76 -8.22
C ILE A 72 17.57 -7.15 -7.63
N SER A 73 18.22 -6.27 -8.40
CA SER A 73 19.48 -5.63 -7.98
C SER A 73 19.29 -4.82 -6.69
N THR A 74 20.00 -5.22 -5.65
CA THR A 74 19.92 -4.60 -4.30
C THR A 74 20.81 -3.38 -4.12
N ASN A 75 21.90 -3.28 -4.89
CA ASN A 75 22.95 -2.30 -4.65
C ASN A 75 22.84 -1.05 -5.51
N GLU A 76 22.42 -1.16 -6.78
CA GLU A 76 22.45 -0.05 -7.75
C GLU A 76 21.77 1.23 -7.23
N TYR A 77 20.58 1.07 -6.64
CA TYR A 77 19.80 2.19 -6.11
C TYR A 77 20.42 2.78 -4.83
N ASP A 78 20.76 1.94 -3.85
CA ASP A 78 21.26 2.41 -2.56
C ASP A 78 22.66 3.05 -2.70
N THR A 79 23.54 2.49 -3.54
CA THR A 79 24.83 3.10 -3.88
C THR A 79 24.63 4.47 -4.54
N TYR A 80 23.66 4.59 -5.45
CA TYR A 80 23.38 5.88 -6.09
C TYR A 80 22.91 6.93 -5.08
N ILE A 81 21.96 6.58 -4.21
CA ILE A 81 21.43 7.49 -3.18
C ILE A 81 22.51 7.92 -2.17
N GLN A 82 23.49 7.05 -1.90
CA GLN A 82 24.60 7.36 -0.99
C GLN A 82 25.72 8.19 -1.64
N SER A 83 25.72 8.33 -2.97
CA SER A 83 26.74 9.09 -3.71
C SER A 83 26.64 10.60 -3.47
N ASP A 84 27.77 11.31 -3.57
CA ASP A 84 27.82 12.78 -3.42
C ASP A 84 26.93 13.50 -4.43
N LYS A 85 26.70 12.89 -5.60
CA LYS A 85 25.81 13.42 -6.64
C LYS A 85 24.34 13.43 -6.20
N ALA A 86 23.93 12.44 -5.40
CA ALA A 86 22.59 12.39 -4.82
C ALA A 86 22.50 13.27 -3.55
N LYS A 87 23.53 13.27 -2.69
CA LYS A 87 23.58 14.07 -1.45
C LYS A 87 23.61 15.58 -1.67
N LYS A 88 24.17 16.06 -2.79
CA LYS A 88 24.16 17.49 -3.16
C LYS A 88 22.78 18.02 -3.55
N LYS A 89 21.79 17.13 -3.75
CA LYS A 89 20.41 17.52 -4.06
C LYS A 89 19.60 17.62 -2.77
N ARG A 90 18.75 18.65 -2.69
CA ARG A 90 17.90 18.86 -1.52
C ARG A 90 16.87 17.73 -1.41
N GLU A 91 16.53 17.35 -0.18
CA GLU A 91 15.53 16.33 0.11
C GLU A 91 14.22 16.59 -0.68
N LYS A 92 13.69 15.57 -1.39
CA LYS A 92 12.42 15.57 -2.16
C LYS A 92 12.45 16.15 -3.60
N GLU A 93 13.62 16.22 -4.24
CA GLU A 93 13.77 16.48 -5.70
C GLU A 93 13.71 15.20 -6.58
N HIS A 94 13.16 14.09 -6.08
CA HIS A 94 13.15 12.77 -6.75
C HIS A 94 12.58 12.76 -8.19
N TYR A 95 11.67 13.68 -8.53
CA TYR A 95 11.08 13.77 -9.88
C TYR A 95 11.99 14.48 -10.89
N THR A 96 13.02 15.18 -10.44
CA THR A 96 14.06 15.79 -11.29
C THR A 96 15.31 14.91 -11.42
N ASP A 97 15.37 13.81 -10.67
CA ASP A 97 16.44 12.83 -10.76
C ASP A 97 16.03 11.64 -11.62
N ALA A 98 16.24 11.76 -12.93
CA ALA A 98 15.92 10.72 -13.90
C ALA A 98 16.63 9.39 -13.60
N LYS A 99 17.85 9.44 -13.03
CA LYS A 99 18.62 8.23 -12.69
C LYS A 99 18.04 7.56 -11.44
N GLU A 100 17.73 8.31 -10.39
CA GLU A 100 17.03 7.77 -9.22
C GLU A 100 15.70 7.13 -9.63
N SER A 101 14.89 7.87 -10.39
CA SER A 101 13.56 7.42 -10.85
C SER A 101 13.66 6.13 -11.64
N ASN A 102 14.60 6.04 -12.59
CA ASN A 102 14.85 4.84 -13.37
C ASN A 102 15.25 3.64 -12.51
N LEU A 103 16.25 3.80 -11.63
CA LEU A 103 16.72 2.74 -10.74
C LEU A 103 15.61 2.26 -9.80
N ARG A 104 14.82 3.18 -9.26
CA ARG A 104 13.67 2.86 -8.41
C ARG A 104 12.60 2.09 -9.17
N ASN A 105 12.23 2.55 -10.36
CA ASN A 105 11.24 1.88 -11.19
C ASN A 105 11.71 0.48 -11.60
N LYS A 106 13.00 0.30 -11.92
CA LYS A 106 13.60 -0.98 -12.30
C LYS A 106 13.38 -2.04 -11.22
N PHE A 107 13.82 -1.80 -9.97
CA PHE A 107 13.63 -2.81 -8.92
C PHE A 107 12.15 -2.99 -8.54
N GLN A 108 11.33 -1.92 -8.57
CA GLN A 108 9.90 -2.03 -8.27
C GLN A 108 9.13 -2.83 -9.34
N GLN A 109 9.52 -2.72 -10.61
CA GLN A 109 8.97 -3.58 -11.67
C GLN A 109 9.45 -5.02 -11.50
N ALA A 110 10.72 -5.23 -11.16
CA ALA A 110 11.27 -6.57 -10.92
C ALA A 110 10.55 -7.31 -9.79
N ILE A 111 10.26 -6.64 -8.67
CA ILE A 111 9.46 -7.21 -7.56
C ILE A 111 8.04 -7.55 -8.04
N ARG A 112 7.39 -6.63 -8.77
CA ARG A 112 6.00 -6.80 -9.23
C ARG A 112 5.83 -7.81 -10.36
N PHE A 113 6.89 -8.17 -11.07
CA PHE A 113 6.84 -9.10 -12.20
C PHE A 113 6.12 -10.40 -11.83
N TYR A 114 6.48 -11.00 -10.69
CA TYR A 114 5.99 -12.32 -10.29
C TYR A 114 4.51 -12.29 -9.92
N SER A 115 4.08 -11.31 -9.11
CA SER A 115 2.67 -11.16 -8.77
C SER A 115 1.84 -10.72 -9.98
N LYS A 116 2.38 -9.91 -10.89
CA LYS A 116 1.70 -9.55 -12.13
C LYS A 116 1.48 -10.78 -13.02
N PHE A 117 2.50 -11.60 -13.24
CA PHE A 117 2.37 -12.80 -14.06
C PHE A 117 1.28 -13.74 -13.53
N LEU A 118 1.29 -14.01 -12.21
CA LEU A 118 0.28 -14.84 -11.55
C LEU A 118 -1.14 -14.25 -11.70
N TYR A 119 -1.27 -12.93 -11.58
CA TYR A 119 -2.56 -12.25 -11.80
C TYR A 119 -3.05 -12.44 -13.23
N ASP A 120 -2.18 -12.17 -14.21
CA ASP A 120 -2.54 -12.21 -15.61
C ASP A 120 -2.97 -13.61 -16.05
N ILE A 121 -2.29 -14.67 -15.57
CA ILE A 121 -2.71 -16.05 -15.86
C ILE A 121 -4.04 -16.40 -15.17
N GLY A 122 -4.28 -15.93 -13.94
CA GLY A 122 -5.54 -16.16 -13.23
C GLY A 122 -6.73 -15.45 -13.90
N ILE A 123 -6.52 -14.21 -14.38
CA ILE A 123 -7.53 -13.45 -15.13
C ILE A 123 -7.83 -14.10 -16.49
N ALA A 124 -6.78 -14.49 -17.22
CA ALA A 124 -6.91 -15.04 -18.57
C ALA A 124 -7.46 -16.47 -18.60
N ALA A 125 -7.29 -17.22 -17.51
CA ALA A 125 -7.77 -18.59 -17.39
C ALA A 125 -9.25 -18.72 -17.75
N GLU A 126 -9.53 -19.71 -18.58
CA GLU A 126 -10.87 -20.01 -19.09
C GLU A 126 -11.59 -20.97 -18.17
N SER A 127 -10.85 -21.90 -17.56
CA SER A 127 -11.35 -22.84 -16.57
C SER A 127 -10.25 -23.31 -15.63
N ILE A 128 -10.68 -24.03 -14.59
CA ILE A 128 -9.87 -24.89 -13.73
C ILE A 128 -10.16 -26.34 -14.14
N ASN A 129 -9.14 -27.17 -14.28
CA ASN A 129 -9.32 -28.61 -14.45
C ASN A 129 -9.78 -29.24 -13.11
N PRO A 130 -10.95 -29.89 -13.05
CA PRO A 130 -11.48 -30.43 -11.79
C PRO A 130 -10.67 -31.61 -11.23
N ALA A 131 -9.84 -32.28 -12.06
CA ALA A 131 -9.08 -33.45 -11.61
C ALA A 131 -7.81 -33.07 -10.83
N ASP A 132 -7.16 -31.96 -11.19
CA ASP A 132 -5.84 -31.57 -10.68
C ASP A 132 -5.71 -30.09 -10.34
N TYR A 133 -6.80 -29.33 -10.42
CA TYR A 133 -6.90 -27.90 -10.13
C TYR A 133 -6.01 -26.99 -10.98
N SER A 134 -5.49 -27.49 -12.10
CA SER A 134 -4.65 -26.69 -13.01
C SER A 134 -5.46 -25.60 -13.74
N LEU A 135 -4.81 -24.47 -14.02
CA LEU A 135 -5.41 -23.44 -14.88
C LEU A 135 -5.31 -23.86 -16.35
N VAL A 136 -6.40 -23.66 -17.09
CA VAL A 136 -6.43 -23.85 -18.54
C VAL A 136 -6.54 -22.49 -19.22
N ILE A 137 -5.58 -22.18 -20.08
CA ILE A 137 -5.48 -20.90 -20.79
C ILE A 137 -5.23 -21.16 -22.27
N SER A 138 -5.93 -20.51 -23.19
CA SER A 138 -5.61 -20.60 -24.61
C SER A 138 -4.19 -20.07 -24.91
N LYS A 139 -3.51 -20.67 -25.91
CA LYS A 139 -2.16 -20.26 -26.33
C LYS A 139 -2.11 -18.79 -26.75
N ASP A 140 -3.14 -18.30 -27.43
CA ASP A 140 -3.23 -16.89 -27.85
C ASP A 140 -3.25 -15.94 -26.65
N LYS A 141 -4.04 -16.24 -25.61
CA LYS A 141 -4.03 -15.44 -24.38
C LYS A 141 -2.69 -15.54 -23.66
N MET A 142 -2.06 -16.71 -23.63
CA MET A 142 -0.74 -16.86 -23.02
C MET A 142 0.33 -16.03 -23.75
N LEU A 143 0.26 -15.94 -25.08
CA LEU A 143 1.11 -15.03 -25.87
C LEU A 143 0.84 -13.57 -25.51
N GLN A 144 -0.43 -13.15 -25.43
CA GLN A 144 -0.80 -11.78 -25.02
C GLN A 144 -0.28 -11.43 -23.62
N ILE A 145 -0.30 -12.38 -22.68
CA ILE A 145 0.29 -12.20 -21.35
C ILE A 145 1.79 -11.96 -21.49
N LYS A 146 2.52 -12.82 -22.21
CA LYS A 146 3.97 -12.68 -22.40
C LYS A 146 4.34 -11.33 -23.02
N ASP A 147 3.58 -10.89 -24.01
CA ASP A 147 3.75 -9.57 -24.64
C ASP A 147 3.46 -8.42 -23.65
N GLY A 148 2.39 -8.54 -22.87
CA GLY A 148 2.02 -7.58 -21.82
C GLY A 148 3.03 -7.51 -20.66
N MET A 149 3.88 -8.53 -20.50
CA MET A 149 4.95 -8.57 -19.52
C MET A 149 6.25 -7.85 -19.97
N MET A 150 6.30 -7.35 -21.20
CA MET A 150 7.46 -6.60 -21.75
C MET A 150 7.58 -5.19 -21.16
N SER A 151 7.88 -5.11 -19.86
CA SER A 151 8.06 -3.85 -19.14
C SER A 151 9.38 -3.17 -19.50
N THR A 152 9.32 -1.86 -19.79
CA THR A 152 10.43 -1.04 -20.33
C THR A 152 11.77 -1.18 -19.61
N HIS A 153 11.78 -1.42 -18.30
CA HIS A 153 13.02 -1.41 -17.50
C HIS A 153 13.59 -2.79 -17.17
N ILE A 154 12.84 -3.87 -17.41
CA ILE A 154 13.23 -5.24 -16.98
C ILE A 154 13.07 -6.31 -18.08
N ASN A 155 12.56 -5.95 -19.27
CA ASN A 155 12.20 -6.90 -20.31
C ASN A 155 13.33 -7.86 -20.73
N LYS A 156 14.59 -7.41 -20.73
CA LYS A 156 15.76 -8.21 -21.10
C LYS A 156 15.91 -9.49 -20.27
N ASP A 157 15.38 -9.47 -19.05
CA ASP A 157 15.53 -10.57 -18.09
C ASP A 157 14.27 -11.45 -17.98
N ASN A 158 13.22 -11.20 -18.79
CA ASN A 158 11.94 -11.87 -18.65
C ASN A 158 12.04 -13.40 -18.77
N GLU A 159 12.81 -13.91 -19.73
CA GLU A 159 13.02 -15.37 -19.89
C GLU A 159 13.65 -16.02 -18.67
N LEU A 160 14.63 -15.34 -18.06
CA LEU A 160 15.23 -15.80 -16.81
C LEU A 160 14.23 -15.75 -15.66
N ARG A 161 13.34 -14.76 -15.60
CA ARG A 161 12.27 -14.69 -14.60
C ARG A 161 11.24 -15.80 -14.77
N TYR A 162 10.86 -16.15 -16.00
CA TYR A 162 10.01 -17.33 -16.27
C TYR A 162 10.70 -18.63 -15.85
N LYS A 163 12.02 -18.74 -16.02
CA LYS A 163 12.78 -19.86 -15.43
C LYS A 163 12.69 -19.87 -13.90
N LYS A 164 12.77 -18.71 -13.23
CA LYS A 164 12.56 -18.62 -11.77
C LYS A 164 11.15 -19.00 -11.34
N ILE A 165 10.13 -18.69 -12.12
CA ILE A 165 8.76 -19.16 -11.88
C ILE A 165 8.69 -20.70 -11.88
N ARG A 166 9.36 -21.35 -12.84
CA ARG A 166 9.48 -22.81 -12.89
C ARG A 166 10.24 -23.39 -11.69
N GLU A 167 11.32 -22.74 -11.27
CA GLU A 167 12.08 -23.12 -10.06
C GLU A 167 11.25 -23.00 -8.76
N LEU A 168 10.16 -22.22 -8.77
CA LEU A 168 9.21 -22.15 -7.64
C LEU A 168 8.21 -23.32 -7.62
N GLY A 169 8.27 -24.22 -8.60
CA GLY A 169 7.39 -25.39 -8.72
C GLY A 169 6.20 -25.21 -9.65
N ILE A 170 6.09 -24.06 -10.35
CA ILE A 170 5.03 -23.83 -11.33
C ILE A 170 5.41 -24.47 -12.66
N GLN A 171 4.57 -25.38 -13.13
CA GLN A 171 4.71 -26.06 -14.40
C GLN A 171 3.77 -25.45 -15.43
N ILE A 172 4.24 -25.32 -16.67
CA ILE A 172 3.44 -24.87 -17.81
C ILE A 172 3.63 -25.92 -18.89
N LYS A 173 2.58 -26.69 -19.17
CA LYS A 173 2.54 -27.68 -20.25
C LYS A 173 1.68 -27.13 -21.37
N GLU A 174 2.12 -27.31 -22.60
CA GLU A 174 1.31 -26.97 -23.77
C GLU A 174 0.63 -28.23 -24.27
N ASP A 175 -0.68 -28.16 -24.49
CA ASP A 175 -1.48 -29.24 -25.08
C ASP A 175 -2.43 -28.66 -26.14
N ASN A 176 -2.34 -29.15 -27.38
CA ASN A 176 -3.11 -28.65 -28.52
C ASN A 176 -3.11 -27.10 -28.62
N ASN A 177 -4.26 -26.48 -28.31
CA ASN A 177 -4.48 -25.02 -28.36
C ASN A 177 -4.40 -24.34 -26.98
N PHE A 178 -4.02 -25.07 -25.93
CA PHE A 178 -4.02 -24.61 -24.55
C PHE A 178 -2.64 -24.71 -23.89
N CYS A 179 -2.48 -23.91 -22.86
CA CYS A 179 -1.44 -23.97 -21.85
C CYS A 179 -2.10 -24.37 -20.53
N ILE A 180 -1.61 -25.45 -19.94
CA ILE A 180 -2.04 -25.99 -18.66
C ILE A 180 -1.00 -25.60 -17.62
N ILE A 181 -1.43 -24.88 -16.58
CA ILE A 181 -0.54 -24.39 -15.52
C ILE A 181 -0.88 -25.09 -14.20
N SER A 182 0.11 -25.77 -13.62
CA SER A 182 -0.05 -26.57 -12.41
C SER A 182 1.14 -26.41 -11.46
N SER A 183 1.02 -26.95 -10.25
CA SER A 183 2.07 -26.94 -9.24
C SER A 183 2.08 -28.28 -8.50
N GLU A 184 3.18 -29.01 -8.56
CA GLU A 184 3.31 -30.29 -7.83
C GLU A 184 3.33 -30.06 -6.32
N LYS A 185 3.90 -28.93 -5.89
CA LYS A 185 4.07 -28.61 -4.47
C LYS A 185 2.78 -28.07 -3.83
N TYR A 186 1.99 -27.35 -4.61
CA TYR A 186 0.76 -26.69 -4.18
C TYR A 186 -0.35 -26.99 -5.19
N PRO A 187 -0.90 -28.21 -5.21
CA PRO A 187 -1.83 -28.64 -6.26
C PRO A 187 -3.06 -27.75 -6.41
N LYS A 188 -3.63 -27.28 -5.30
CA LYS A 188 -4.88 -26.49 -5.25
C LYS A 188 -4.65 -24.98 -5.29
N MET A 189 -3.41 -24.47 -5.24
CA MET A 189 -3.15 -23.02 -5.25
C MET A 189 -3.79 -22.29 -6.42
N PHE A 190 -3.90 -22.94 -7.57
CA PHE A 190 -4.46 -22.35 -8.78
C PHE A 190 -5.96 -22.17 -8.70
N PHE A 191 -6.64 -23.01 -7.92
CA PHE A 191 -8.04 -22.80 -7.59
C PHE A 191 -8.24 -21.56 -6.73
N GLY A 192 -7.42 -21.37 -5.69
CA GLY A 192 -7.41 -20.15 -4.89
C GLY A 192 -7.13 -18.89 -5.72
N LEU A 193 -6.08 -18.93 -6.55
CA LEU A 193 -5.76 -17.86 -7.49
C LEU A 193 -6.94 -17.51 -8.42
N TRP A 194 -7.56 -18.53 -9.02
CA TRP A 194 -8.66 -18.35 -9.95
C TRP A 194 -9.87 -17.68 -9.29
N VAL A 195 -10.25 -18.12 -8.09
CA VAL A 195 -11.35 -17.49 -7.34
C VAL A 195 -11.06 -16.02 -7.04
N LEU A 196 -9.83 -15.66 -6.62
CA LEU A 196 -9.45 -14.25 -6.43
C LEU A 196 -9.56 -13.43 -7.71
N CYS A 197 -9.09 -13.99 -8.83
CA CYS A 197 -9.06 -13.29 -10.12
C CYS A 197 -10.43 -13.23 -10.81
N LYS A 198 -11.35 -14.15 -10.50
CA LYS A 198 -12.72 -14.17 -11.03
C LYS A 198 -13.75 -13.53 -10.11
N ALA A 199 -13.30 -12.97 -8.99
CA ALA A 199 -14.15 -12.17 -8.12
C ALA A 199 -14.81 -11.01 -8.89
N LYS A 200 -15.92 -10.49 -8.35
CA LYS A 200 -16.63 -9.35 -8.94
C LYS A 200 -15.66 -8.17 -9.12
N GLU A 201 -15.61 -7.65 -10.35
CA GLU A 201 -14.78 -6.49 -10.67
C GLU A 201 -15.11 -5.30 -9.77
N SER A 202 -14.05 -4.70 -9.23
CA SER A 202 -14.14 -3.55 -8.36
C SER A 202 -12.89 -2.70 -8.52
N LYS A 203 -12.97 -1.45 -8.04
CA LYS A 203 -11.81 -0.56 -8.01
C LYS A 203 -10.62 -1.15 -7.23
N TYR A 204 -10.87 -2.09 -6.32
CA TYR A 204 -9.87 -2.70 -5.47
C TYR A 204 -9.52 -4.14 -5.88
N HIS A 205 -10.06 -4.65 -6.99
CA HIS A 205 -9.89 -6.04 -7.44
C HIS A 205 -8.42 -6.48 -7.48
N TYR A 206 -7.58 -5.77 -8.23
CA TYR A 206 -6.14 -6.05 -8.30
C TYR A 206 -5.43 -5.92 -6.95
N LEU A 207 -5.90 -5.01 -6.10
CA LEU A 207 -5.32 -4.87 -4.77
C LEU A 207 -5.68 -6.04 -3.86
N ASN A 208 -6.94 -6.50 -3.87
CA ASN A 208 -7.36 -7.66 -3.11
C ASN A 208 -6.54 -8.88 -3.51
N TYR A 209 -6.31 -9.06 -4.82
CA TYR A 209 -5.36 -10.04 -5.33
C TYR A 209 -3.95 -9.87 -4.74
N LEU A 210 -3.35 -8.67 -4.82
CA LEU A 210 -2.00 -8.42 -4.31
C LEU A 210 -1.85 -8.69 -2.81
N ARG A 211 -2.94 -8.55 -2.05
CA ARG A 211 -3.00 -8.82 -0.61
C ARG A 211 -3.40 -10.26 -0.30
N VAL A 212 -3.82 -11.04 -1.29
CA VAL A 212 -4.45 -12.37 -1.11
C VAL A 212 -5.70 -12.27 -0.20
N ASP A 213 -6.46 -11.18 -0.38
CA ASP A 213 -7.59 -10.77 0.45
C ASP A 213 -8.92 -11.28 -0.12
N TYR A 214 -9.22 -12.55 0.16
CA TYR A 214 -10.44 -13.20 -0.29
C TYR A 214 -11.70 -12.57 0.33
N GLU A 215 -11.68 -12.18 1.60
CA GLU A 215 -12.82 -11.51 2.23
C GLU A 215 -13.06 -10.13 1.61
N GLY A 216 -12.00 -9.40 1.29
CA GLY A 216 -12.06 -8.13 0.57
C GLY A 216 -12.75 -8.23 -0.80
N THR A 217 -12.82 -9.41 -1.41
CA THR A 217 -13.56 -9.61 -2.68
C THR A 217 -15.08 -9.52 -2.52
N LYS A 218 -15.60 -9.70 -1.30
CA LYS A 218 -17.04 -9.58 -1.00
C LYS A 218 -17.49 -8.13 -0.82
N LYS A 219 -16.55 -7.19 -0.66
CA LYS A 219 -16.82 -5.77 -0.40
C LYS A 219 -16.54 -4.92 -1.64
N GLU A 220 -17.39 -3.94 -1.92
CA GLU A 220 -17.13 -2.96 -3.00
C GLU A 220 -16.05 -1.94 -2.62
N SER A 221 -15.87 -1.69 -1.32
CA SER A 221 -14.85 -0.79 -0.80
C SER A 221 -14.48 -1.11 0.65
N PRO A 222 -13.23 -0.85 1.08
CA PRO A 222 -12.84 -1.02 2.47
C PRO A 222 -13.56 -0.07 3.42
N ASP A 223 -13.78 -0.55 4.64
CA ASP A 223 -14.44 0.14 5.74
C ASP A 223 -13.48 0.34 6.94
N ILE A 224 -13.99 0.92 8.03
CA ILE A 224 -13.16 1.20 9.21
C ILE A 224 -12.70 -0.07 9.91
N GLN A 225 -13.51 -1.13 9.89
CA GLN A 225 -13.21 -2.38 10.56
C GLN A 225 -11.98 -3.02 9.91
N ASP A 226 -11.88 -2.95 8.58
CA ASP A 226 -10.70 -3.39 7.83
C ASP A 226 -9.41 -2.67 8.28
N ILE A 227 -9.52 -1.41 8.68
CA ILE A 227 -8.39 -0.66 9.25
C ILE A 227 -8.08 -1.20 10.65
N LEU A 228 -9.07 -1.22 11.55
CA LEU A 228 -8.89 -1.56 12.96
C LEU A 228 -8.26 -2.95 13.15
N GLU A 229 -8.69 -3.94 12.38
CA GLU A 229 -8.16 -5.32 12.42
C GLU A 229 -6.66 -5.42 12.09
N THR A 230 -6.11 -4.42 11.40
CA THR A 230 -4.70 -4.44 10.97
C THR A 230 -3.80 -3.54 11.81
N LEU A 231 -4.35 -2.82 12.79
CA LEU A 231 -3.61 -1.88 13.62
C LEU A 231 -3.46 -2.41 15.05
N ARG A 232 -2.44 -1.91 15.76
CA ARG A 232 -2.30 -2.14 17.22
C ARG A 232 -3.41 -1.42 17.98
N GLU A 233 -3.75 -1.94 19.17
CA GLU A 233 -4.79 -1.40 20.03
C GLU A 233 -4.64 0.10 20.30
N GLU A 234 -3.41 0.58 20.54
CA GLU A 234 -3.12 2.01 20.73
C GLU A 234 -3.60 2.86 19.54
N HIS A 235 -3.27 2.48 18.30
CA HIS A 235 -3.74 3.20 17.11
C HIS A 235 -5.25 3.05 16.89
N GLN A 236 -5.84 1.91 17.26
CA GLN A 236 -7.29 1.72 17.21
C GLN A 236 -8.01 2.69 18.15
N GLN A 237 -7.51 2.85 19.38
CA GLN A 237 -8.06 3.80 20.36
C GLN A 237 -8.01 5.24 19.83
N ILE A 238 -6.90 5.65 19.21
CA ILE A 238 -6.76 6.98 18.59
C ILE A 238 -7.82 7.19 17.49
N ILE A 239 -8.06 6.19 16.63
CA ILE A 239 -9.10 6.27 15.60
C ILE A 239 -10.48 6.40 16.22
N ASN A 240 -10.79 5.62 17.25
CA ASN A 240 -12.08 5.64 17.94
C ASN A 240 -12.34 7.01 18.59
N GLU A 241 -11.36 7.59 19.26
CA GLU A 241 -11.46 8.93 19.84
C GLU A 241 -11.64 10.03 18.78
N LEU A 242 -10.90 9.95 17.66
CA LEU A 242 -11.11 10.85 16.53
C LEU A 242 -12.55 10.74 15.98
N GLN A 243 -13.11 9.54 15.89
CA GLN A 243 -14.48 9.34 15.40
C GLN A 243 -15.53 9.90 16.36
N LYS A 244 -15.36 9.71 17.68
CA LYS A 244 -16.25 10.31 18.70
C LYS A 244 -16.27 11.84 18.63
N ALA A 245 -15.13 12.46 18.29
CA ALA A 245 -14.99 13.90 18.19
C ALA A 245 -15.61 14.51 16.92
N LEU A 246 -15.94 13.71 15.91
CA LEU A 246 -16.50 14.19 14.65
C LEU A 246 -18.04 14.17 14.68
N PRO A 247 -18.73 15.16 14.07
CA PRO A 247 -20.18 15.16 14.00
C PRO A 247 -20.66 14.09 13.00
N GLY A 248 -20.97 12.89 13.53
CA GLY A 248 -21.18 11.65 12.77
C GLY A 248 -22.04 11.80 11.51
N ASN A 249 -23.24 12.38 11.62
CA ASN A 249 -24.19 12.45 10.51
C ASN A 249 -23.78 13.41 9.38
N LYS A 250 -22.80 14.29 9.61
CA LYS A 250 -22.38 15.30 8.63
C LYS A 250 -21.04 15.00 7.98
N VAL A 251 -20.30 14.02 8.49
CA VAL A 251 -18.94 13.70 8.05
C VAL A 251 -18.93 12.37 7.31
N ARG A 252 -18.55 12.41 6.03
CA ARG A 252 -18.36 11.20 5.22
C ARG A 252 -16.92 10.74 5.33
N MET A 253 -16.71 9.47 5.62
CA MET A 253 -15.39 8.86 5.62
C MET A 253 -15.08 8.25 4.26
N LYS A 254 -13.84 8.43 3.79
CA LYS A 254 -13.31 7.77 2.59
C LYS A 254 -12.04 7.02 2.93
N ILE A 255 -12.09 5.70 2.80
CA ILE A 255 -10.95 4.84 3.06
C ILE A 255 -10.29 4.46 1.74
N LYS A 256 -8.96 4.44 1.75
CA LYS A 256 -8.14 3.92 0.67
C LYS A 256 -7.03 3.07 1.28
N PRO A 257 -6.91 1.80 0.90
CA PRO A 257 -5.67 1.07 1.09
C PRO A 257 -4.57 1.75 0.26
N PHE A 258 -3.38 1.90 0.84
CA PHE A 258 -2.27 2.57 0.17
C PHE A 258 -1.42 1.56 -0.60
N ASN A 259 -1.36 1.73 -1.92
CA ASN A 259 -0.59 0.86 -2.83
C ASN A 259 0.88 1.29 -2.98
N ALA A 260 1.30 2.35 -2.29
CA ALA A 260 2.61 2.95 -2.49
C ALA A 260 3.64 2.29 -1.58
N ILE A 261 4.52 1.49 -2.19
CA ILE A 261 5.67 0.81 -1.55
C ILE A 261 6.49 1.75 -0.63
N THR A 262 6.43 3.06 -0.86
CA THR A 262 7.17 4.07 -0.09
C THR A 262 6.39 4.78 1.02
N SER A 263 5.06 4.63 1.14
CA SER A 263 4.32 5.34 2.18
C SER A 263 4.55 4.76 3.58
N ARG A 264 4.98 3.49 3.69
CA ARG A 264 5.09 2.72 4.95
C ARG A 264 3.78 2.59 5.75
N SER A 265 2.70 3.22 5.29
CA SER A 265 1.33 3.10 5.81
C SER A 265 0.51 2.18 4.92
N LYS A 266 -0.32 1.33 5.54
CA LYS A 266 -1.25 0.41 4.86
C LYS A 266 -2.56 1.11 4.47
N TRP A 267 -2.98 2.09 5.26
CA TRP A 267 -4.29 2.73 5.14
C TRP A 267 -4.20 4.24 5.03
N LYS A 268 -5.17 4.81 4.29
CA LYS A 268 -5.56 6.22 4.32
C LYS A 268 -7.03 6.29 4.69
N ALA A 269 -7.37 7.12 5.66
CA ALA A 269 -8.73 7.59 5.83
C ALA A 269 -8.79 9.10 5.65
N GLU A 270 -9.82 9.58 4.97
CA GLU A 270 -10.15 11.00 4.86
C GLU A 270 -11.58 11.21 5.34
N TYR A 271 -11.74 12.02 6.37
CA TYR A 271 -13.03 12.51 6.84
C TYR A 271 -13.38 13.79 6.09
N ARG A 272 -14.58 13.86 5.53
CA ARG A 272 -15.05 14.93 4.65
C ARG A 272 -16.32 15.57 5.19
N TYR A 273 -16.32 16.88 5.30
CA TYR A 273 -17.50 17.69 5.64
C TYR A 273 -17.80 18.64 4.48
N LYS A 274 -19.05 18.66 4.02
CA LYS A 274 -19.50 19.46 2.86
C LYS A 274 -18.56 19.32 1.63
N GLY A 275 -18.18 18.08 1.32
CA GLY A 275 -17.31 17.75 0.17
C GLY A 275 -15.82 18.01 0.36
N LYS A 276 -15.39 18.59 1.48
CA LYS A 276 -13.99 18.96 1.72
C LYS A 276 -13.37 18.13 2.86
N ASN A 277 -12.11 17.69 2.71
CA ASN A 277 -11.39 16.93 3.74
C ASN A 277 -11.18 17.78 5.00
N ILE A 278 -11.58 17.33 6.19
CA ILE A 278 -11.38 18.07 7.45
C ILE A 278 -10.27 17.46 8.29
N LEU A 279 -10.21 16.13 8.26
CA LEU A 279 -9.30 15.30 9.02
C LEU A 279 -8.97 14.10 8.14
N GLY A 280 -7.82 13.52 8.35
CA GLY A 280 -7.52 12.20 7.83
C GLY A 280 -6.38 11.58 8.59
N PHE A 281 -6.14 10.31 8.36
CA PHE A 281 -4.97 9.66 8.90
C PHE A 281 -4.36 8.72 7.86
N TYR A 282 -3.07 8.49 8.06
CA TYR A 282 -2.30 7.43 7.41
C TYR A 282 -1.92 6.46 8.51
N ALA A 283 -2.21 5.17 8.35
CA ALA A 283 -1.99 4.21 9.41
C ALA A 283 -1.37 2.90 8.90
N ALA A 284 -0.51 2.33 9.72
CA ALA A 284 0.06 0.99 9.66
C ALA A 284 0.23 0.47 11.10
N PRO A 285 0.50 -0.83 11.30
CA PRO A 285 0.69 -1.40 12.63
C PRO A 285 1.59 -0.56 13.54
N ASP A 286 2.71 -0.04 13.00
CA ASP A 286 3.77 0.61 13.78
C ASP A 286 3.92 2.11 13.51
N ASN A 287 3.08 2.69 12.66
CA ASN A 287 3.10 4.14 12.44
C ASN A 287 1.70 4.68 12.19
N MET A 288 1.47 5.88 12.70
CA MET A 288 0.24 6.61 12.45
C MET A 288 0.57 8.07 12.21
N MET A 289 -0.12 8.71 11.27
CA MET A 289 -0.02 10.14 11.05
C MET A 289 -1.41 10.73 10.91
N ILE A 290 -1.78 11.61 11.83
CA ILE A 290 -3.00 12.41 11.74
C ILE A 290 -2.72 13.65 10.87
N CYS A 291 -3.70 14.03 10.06
CA CYS A 291 -3.66 15.18 9.18
C CYS A 291 -4.89 16.05 9.39
N ILE A 292 -4.71 17.30 9.83
CA ILE A 292 -5.78 18.30 9.94
C ILE A 292 -5.73 19.21 8.73
N TYR A 293 -6.82 19.31 7.97
CA TYR A 293 -6.85 20.03 6.70
C TYR A 293 -7.47 21.42 6.84
N PHE A 294 -6.73 22.46 6.43
CA PHE A 294 -7.12 23.86 6.53
C PHE A 294 -7.58 24.49 5.21
N TYR A 295 -7.47 23.76 4.10
CA TYR A 295 -7.80 24.17 2.72
C TYR A 295 -6.94 25.25 2.10
N SER A 296 -6.55 26.26 2.87
CA SER A 296 -5.73 27.39 2.43
C SER A 296 -4.67 27.69 3.46
N HIS A 297 -3.50 28.10 2.97
CA HIS A 297 -2.42 28.66 3.78
C HIS A 297 -2.85 29.91 4.59
N LEU A 298 -3.83 30.67 4.11
CA LEU A 298 -4.40 31.80 4.85
C LEU A 298 -5.17 31.36 6.09
N ASN A 299 -5.93 30.27 5.99
CA ASN A 299 -6.64 29.70 7.15
C ASN A 299 -5.66 29.19 8.21
N ILE A 300 -4.49 28.69 7.78
CA ILE A 300 -3.43 28.27 8.69
C ILE A 300 -2.89 29.48 9.46
N ALA A 301 -2.62 30.59 8.79
CA ALA A 301 -2.15 31.83 9.41
C ALA A 301 -3.21 32.43 10.36
N TYR A 302 -4.48 32.45 9.95
CA TYR A 302 -5.58 32.94 10.79
C TYR A 302 -5.72 32.12 12.07
N MET A 303 -5.73 30.79 11.95
CA MET A 303 -5.77 29.89 13.10
C MET A 303 -4.54 30.08 14.00
N SER A 304 -3.36 30.28 13.40
CA SER A 304 -2.14 30.57 14.16
C SER A 304 -2.28 31.83 15.01
N LYS A 305 -2.81 32.92 14.44
CA LYS A 305 -3.02 34.18 15.15
C LYS A 305 -4.03 34.01 16.29
N ARG A 306 -5.17 33.38 15.99
CA ARG A 306 -6.23 33.11 16.98
C ARG A 306 -5.69 32.30 18.16
N LEU A 307 -4.96 31.22 17.90
CA LEU A 307 -4.38 30.39 18.96
C LEU A 307 -3.34 31.16 19.77
N GLN A 308 -2.53 32.00 19.14
CA GLN A 308 -1.53 32.81 19.85
C GLN A 308 -2.18 33.77 20.86
N GLU A 309 -3.36 34.30 20.53
CA GLU A 309 -4.15 35.21 21.38
C GLU A 309 -4.95 34.46 22.46
N GLU A 310 -5.54 33.30 22.13
CA GLU A 310 -6.48 32.58 23.00
C GLU A 310 -5.83 31.47 23.86
N ASN A 311 -4.83 30.76 23.33
CA ASN A 311 -4.20 29.59 23.99
C ASN A 311 -2.77 29.37 23.48
N TYR A 312 -1.80 29.99 24.15
CA TYR A 312 -0.40 30.02 23.71
C TYR A 312 0.25 28.63 23.64
N ASP A 313 -0.08 27.73 24.57
CA ASP A 313 0.47 26.36 24.58
C ASP A 313 -0.03 25.56 23.37
N LEU A 314 -1.33 25.67 23.06
CA LEU A 314 -1.90 25.05 21.87
C LEU A 314 -1.34 25.66 20.58
N TYR A 315 -1.03 26.97 20.59
CA TYR A 315 -0.33 27.63 19.48
C TYR A 315 1.08 27.05 19.25
N GLN A 316 1.89 26.89 20.29
CA GLN A 316 3.23 26.30 20.16
C GLN A 316 3.16 24.88 19.61
N TRP A 317 2.22 24.09 20.14
CA TRP A 317 1.93 22.78 19.60
C TRP A 317 1.54 22.85 18.11
N TYR A 318 0.57 23.69 17.76
CA TYR A 318 0.05 23.83 16.39
C TYR A 318 1.15 24.21 15.40
N LYS A 319 1.98 25.20 15.73
CA LYS A 319 3.14 25.64 14.94
C LYS A 319 4.08 24.46 14.65
N SER A 320 4.37 23.64 15.65
CA SER A 320 5.27 22.49 15.52
C SER A 320 4.79 21.40 14.53
N LYS A 321 3.48 21.37 14.21
CA LYS A 321 2.90 20.34 13.34
C LYS A 321 2.95 20.69 11.85
N PHE A 322 3.51 21.84 11.50
CA PHE A 322 3.81 22.19 10.12
C PHE A 322 5.30 21.95 9.87
N PRO A 323 5.69 20.95 9.07
CA PRO A 323 7.08 20.79 8.70
C PRO A 323 7.48 21.80 7.62
N GLU A 324 8.68 22.38 7.74
CA GLU A 324 9.19 23.30 6.74
C GLU A 324 9.40 22.59 5.38
N ARG A 325 9.02 23.28 4.31
CA ARG A 325 9.11 22.81 2.93
C ARG A 325 10.00 23.76 2.13
N LEU A 326 11.17 23.28 1.72
CA LEU A 326 12.15 24.05 0.94
C LEU A 326 12.10 23.76 -0.57
N CYS A 327 11.07 23.07 -1.04
CA CYS A 327 10.91 22.74 -2.45
C CYS A 327 10.56 23.97 -3.30
N LYS A 328 11.05 24.01 -4.55
CA LYS A 328 10.81 25.11 -5.51
C LYS A 328 9.46 25.03 -6.24
N CYS A 329 8.55 24.14 -5.84
CA CYS A 329 7.31 23.92 -6.59
C CYS A 329 6.36 25.13 -6.48
N ARG A 330 5.51 25.32 -7.50
CA ARG A 330 4.54 26.43 -7.54
C ARG A 330 3.54 26.47 -6.39
N TYR A 331 3.45 25.38 -5.62
CA TYR A 331 2.57 25.27 -4.46
C TYR A 331 3.28 25.59 -3.14
N ASN A 332 4.58 25.88 -3.13
CA ASN A 332 5.26 26.34 -1.92
C ASN A 332 4.63 27.66 -1.45
N ARG A 333 4.22 27.75 -0.18
CA ARG A 333 3.57 28.95 0.37
C ARG A 333 4.28 29.36 1.66
N ARG A 334 4.47 30.67 1.83
CA ARG A 334 4.98 31.26 3.06
C ARG A 334 3.79 31.55 3.97
N VAL A 335 3.83 31.07 5.20
CA VAL A 335 2.77 31.25 6.21
C VAL A 335 3.38 31.89 7.44
N GLN A 336 2.65 32.83 8.02
CA GLN A 336 3.06 33.50 9.24
C GLN A 336 2.59 32.68 10.45
N PHE A 337 3.52 32.42 11.37
CA PHE A 337 3.29 31.81 12.68
C PHE A 337 3.85 32.78 13.75
N GLY A 338 2.99 33.66 14.26
CA GLY A 338 3.41 34.77 15.12
C GLY A 338 4.32 35.74 14.36
N GLU A 339 5.53 35.95 14.89
CA GLU A 339 6.53 36.83 14.26
C GLU A 339 7.35 36.12 13.17
N GLU A 340 7.29 34.79 13.13
CA GLU A 340 8.07 33.98 12.20
C GLU A 340 7.29 33.65 10.94
N TYR A 341 8.03 33.38 9.87
CA TYR A 341 7.47 32.85 8.65
C TYR A 341 8.06 31.50 8.32
N GLN A 342 7.19 30.56 7.98
CA GLN A 342 7.58 29.23 7.58
C GLN A 342 7.02 28.88 6.22
N ARG A 343 7.81 28.16 5.42
CA ARG A 343 7.36 27.64 4.12
C ARG A 343 6.66 26.30 4.31
N ILE A 344 5.46 26.17 3.79
CA ILE A 344 4.66 24.93 3.86
C ILE A 344 4.23 24.46 2.46
N CYS A 345 3.69 23.24 2.40
CA CYS A 345 3.10 22.70 1.19
C CYS A 345 1.70 23.27 0.98
N GLY A 346 1.58 24.27 0.10
CA GLY A 346 0.30 24.88 -0.28
C GLY A 346 -0.62 23.99 -1.10
N PHE A 347 -0.15 22.82 -1.55
CA PHE A 347 -0.99 21.80 -2.17
C PHE A 347 -1.77 21.00 -1.11
N SER A 348 -1.16 20.72 0.04
CA SER A 348 -1.81 19.94 1.10
C SER A 348 -2.51 20.79 2.15
N ASN A 349 -1.99 21.99 2.46
CA ASN A 349 -2.54 22.93 3.47
C ASN A 349 -3.02 22.20 4.74
N ARG A 350 -2.14 21.42 5.37
CA ARG A 350 -2.47 20.56 6.50
C ARG A 350 -1.37 20.52 7.55
N ALA A 351 -1.77 20.33 8.80
CA ALA A 351 -0.87 19.91 9.87
C ALA A 351 -0.56 18.41 9.72
N GLU A 352 0.65 17.99 10.07
CA GLU A 352 1.11 16.59 10.01
C GLU A 352 1.59 16.14 11.39
N ILE A 353 0.76 15.37 12.10
CA ILE A 353 1.03 14.88 13.45
C ILE A 353 1.46 13.41 13.33
N LYS A 354 2.77 13.17 13.43
CA LYS A 354 3.35 11.83 13.30
C LYS A 354 3.41 11.15 14.66
N ASN A 355 3.02 9.87 14.71
CA ASN A 355 2.95 9.02 15.89
C ASN A 355 2.36 9.78 17.09
N PRO A 356 1.10 10.21 16.98
CA PRO A 356 0.46 11.10 17.96
C PRO A 356 0.44 10.48 19.36
N THR A 357 0.78 11.30 20.37
CA THR A 357 0.50 11.02 21.78
C THR A 357 -0.95 11.36 22.15
N ASP A 358 -1.38 11.02 23.36
CA ASP A 358 -2.69 11.42 23.88
C ASP A 358 -2.87 12.95 23.89
N GLN A 359 -1.80 13.69 24.23
CA GLN A 359 -1.82 15.15 24.16
C GLN A 359 -1.96 15.65 22.72
N ASP A 360 -1.25 15.02 21.76
CA ASP A 360 -1.39 15.37 20.35
C ASP A 360 -2.81 15.13 19.83
N LEU A 361 -3.46 14.05 20.29
CA LEU A 361 -4.83 13.72 19.95
C LEU A 361 -5.81 14.75 20.51
N ASN A 362 -5.70 15.09 21.79
CA ASN A 362 -6.54 16.12 22.44
C ASN A 362 -6.40 17.48 21.73
N ASN A 363 -5.17 17.93 21.51
CA ASN A 363 -4.89 19.17 20.80
C ASN A 363 -5.42 19.14 19.36
N SER A 364 -5.33 18.00 18.69
CA SER A 364 -5.89 17.82 17.34
C SER A 364 -7.41 18.00 17.33
N ILE A 365 -8.11 17.38 18.28
CA ILE A 365 -9.56 17.51 18.44
C ILE A 365 -9.94 18.96 18.73
N GLU A 366 -9.23 19.63 19.63
CA GLU A 366 -9.48 21.03 19.99
C GLU A 366 -9.31 21.96 18.78
N VAL A 367 -8.19 21.84 18.05
CA VAL A 367 -7.96 22.64 16.83
C VAL A 367 -9.03 22.38 15.77
N ILE A 368 -9.47 21.14 15.60
CA ILE A 368 -10.57 20.80 14.67
C ILE A 368 -11.87 21.49 15.09
N LYS A 369 -12.21 21.47 16.38
CA LYS A 369 -13.41 22.13 16.93
C LYS A 369 -13.35 23.65 16.72
N LEU A 370 -12.24 24.28 17.09
CA LEU A 370 -12.02 25.72 16.97
C LEU A 370 -12.03 26.19 15.50
N PHE A 371 -11.39 25.44 14.59
CA PHE A 371 -11.30 25.86 13.19
C PHE A 371 -12.61 25.71 12.42
N ARG A 372 -13.51 24.83 12.89
CA ARG A 372 -14.75 24.49 12.19
C ARG A 372 -15.99 25.08 12.82
N ASP A 373 -15.86 25.71 13.99
CA ASP A 373 -16.98 26.15 14.82
C ASP A 373 -18.05 25.05 14.88
N TYR A 374 -17.66 23.82 15.24
CA TYR A 374 -18.62 22.75 15.51
C TYR A 374 -19.38 23.09 16.80
N ARG A 375 -20.39 23.95 16.67
CA ARG A 375 -21.53 24.01 17.57
C ARG A 375 -22.58 22.99 17.13
#